data_AF-A0A3S1JU34-F1
#
_entry.id   AF-A0A3S1JU34-F1
#
_cell.length_a   1.000
_cell.length_b   1.000
_cell.length_c   1.000
_cell.angle_alpha   90.00
_cell.angle_beta   90.00
_cell.angle_gamma   90.00
#
_symmetry.space_group_name_H-M   'P 1'
#
loop_
_entity.id
_entity.type
_entity.pdbx_description
1 polymer ?
#
loop_
_entity_poly.entity_id
_entity_poly.type
_entity_poly.pdbx_seq_one_letter_code
_entity_poly.pdbx_strand_id
1 'polypeptide(L)' 'MRSLLFVPGDSEKKLEKAFDAGADVVIVDLEDSVAPQNKALARDIA' A
#
# COMPACT_ATOMS: atom_id res chain seq x y z
N MET A 1 12.50 -14.97 3.17
CA MET A 1 11.57 -14.02 2.53
C MET A 1 11.14 -14.62 1.20
N ARG A 2 9.86 -14.96 1.08
CA ARG A 2 9.25 -15.72 -0.02
C ARG A 2 8.30 -14.86 -0.85
N SER A 3 7.69 -13.84 -0.24
CA SER A 3 6.70 -12.98 -0.88
C SER A 3 6.80 -11.54 -0.40
N LEU A 4 6.65 -10.60 -1.34
CA LEU A 4 6.57 -9.16 -1.10
C LEU A 4 5.27 -8.68 -1.75
N LEU A 5 4.40 -8.06 -0.96
CA LEU A 5 3.10 -7.56 -1.42
C LEU A 5 3.15 -6.04 -1.55
N PHE A 6 3.04 -5.53 -2.77
CA PHE A 6 2.96 -4.09 -3.04
C PHE A 6 1.51 -3.62 -2.97
N VAL A 7 1.27 -2.55 -2.21
CA VAL A 7 -0.06 -2.03 -1.92
C VAL A 7 -0.06 -0.51 -2.10
N PRO A 8 -0.94 0.06 -2.94
CA PRO A 8 -1.00 1.50 -3.11
C PRO A 8 -1.45 2.18 -1.82
N GLY A 9 -0.72 3.20 -1.39
CA GLY A 9 -0.96 3.92 -0.15
C GLY A 9 -2.22 4.77 -0.14
N ASP A 10 -2.89 5.00 -1.28
CA ASP A 10 -4.13 5.78 -1.38
C ASP A 10 -5.42 4.96 -1.18
N SER A 11 -5.33 3.71 -0.70
CA SER A 11 -6.47 2.80 -0.56
C SER A 11 -6.55 2.13 0.80
N GLU A 12 -7.28 2.74 1.74
CA GLU A 12 -7.54 2.21 3.10
C GLU A 12 -7.98 0.74 3.09
N LYS A 13 -8.97 0.40 2.25
CA LYS A 13 -9.47 -0.98 2.11
C LYS A 13 -8.39 -1.98 1.69
N LYS A 14 -7.40 -1.57 0.88
CA LYS A 14 -6.31 -2.46 0.48
C LYS A 14 -5.26 -2.55 1.57
N LEU A 15 -4.94 -1.44 2.25
CA LEU A 15 -4.04 -1.41 3.40
C LEU A 15 -4.52 -2.33 4.53
N GLU A 16 -5.80 -2.24 4.90
CA GLU A 16 -6.40 -3.12 5.91
C GLU A 16 -6.21 -4.61 5.57
N LYS A 17 -6.48 -4.99 4.31
CA LYS A 17 -6.37 -6.39 3.87
C LYS A 17 -4.93 -6.86 3.69
N ALA A 18 -3.98 -5.94 3.49
CA ALA A 18 -2.60 -6.28 3.19
C ALA A 18 -1.92 -7.01 4.35
N PHE A 19 -2.19 -6.57 5.58
CA PHE A 19 -1.61 -7.16 6.78
C PHE A 19 -2.12 -8.57 7.06
N ASP A 20 -3.34 -8.89 6.61
CA ASP A 20 -3.93 -10.23 6.73
C ASP A 20 -3.63 -11.14 5.53
N ALA A 21 -2.92 -10.66 4.52
CA ALA A 21 -2.69 -11.38 3.26
C ALA A 21 -1.65 -12.52 3.37
N GLY A 22 -0.96 -12.66 4.50
CA GLY A 22 0.05 -13.70 4.73
C GLY A 22 1.35 -13.52 3.93
N ALA A 23 1.63 -12.31 3.45
CA ALA A 23 2.90 -11.99 2.81
C ALA A 23 4.03 -11.89 3.84
N ASP A 24 5.26 -12.28 3.46
CA ASP A 24 6.41 -12.12 4.37
C ASP A 24 6.76 -10.62 4.57
N VAL A 25 6.48 -9.76 3.57
CA VAL A 25 6.64 -8.30 3.63
C VAL A 25 5.47 -7.60 2.92
N VAL A 26 4.96 -6.52 3.51
CA VAL A 26 4.05 -5.58 2.86
C VAL A 26 4.81 -4.28 2.56
N ILE A 27 4.75 -3.82 1.32
CA ILE A 27 5.36 -2.56 0.86
C ILE A 27 4.23 -1.63 0.47
N VAL A 28 4.06 -0.56 1.27
CA VAL A 28 3.12 0.51 0.94
C VAL A 28 3.77 1.44 -0.08
N ASP A 29 3.19 1.48 -1.27
CA ASP A 29 3.69 2.25 -2.40
C ASP A 29 3.08 3.66 -2.39
N LEU A 30 3.95 4.68 -2.41
CA LEU A 30 3.59 6.10 -2.50
C LEU A 30 3.99 6.70 -3.87
N GLU A 31 4.49 5.87 -4.78
CA GLU A 31 5.04 6.26 -6.06
C GLU A 31 4.10 5.89 -7.21
N ASP A 32 4.40 4.85 -7.98
CA ASP A 32 3.80 4.61 -9.29
C ASP A 32 2.41 3.99 -9.22
N SER A 33 2.08 3.32 -8.11
CA SER A 33 0.74 2.78 -7.89
C SER A 33 -0.26 3.82 -7.37
N VAL A 34 0.18 5.07 -7.13
CA VAL A 34 -0.65 6.16 -6.60
C VAL A 34 -0.81 7.26 -7.65
N ALA A 35 -2.06 7.59 -7.97
CA ALA A 35 -2.35 8.68 -8.90
C ALA A 35 -1.74 10.01 -8.38
N PRO A 36 -1.20 10.89 -9.24
CA PRO A 36 -0.51 12.11 -8.80
C PRO A 36 -1.32 12.97 -7.81
N GLN A 37 -2.63 13.11 -8.05
CA GLN A 37 -3.55 13.87 -7.19
C GLN A 37 -3.76 13.23 -5.80
N ASN A 38 -3.51 11.93 -5.66
CA ASN A 38 -3.72 11.17 -4.43
C ASN A 38 -2.44 11.05 -3.59
N LYS A 39 -1.28 11.52 -4.06
CA LYS A 39 -0.01 11.37 -3.30
C LYS A 39 -0.03 12.04 -1.94
N ALA A 40 -0.80 13.13 -1.77
CA ALA A 40 -1.01 13.75 -0.47
C ALA A 40 -1.83 12.83 0.45
N LEU A 41 -3.01 12.42 -0.01
CA LEU A 41 -3.87 11.48 0.70
C LEU A 41 -3.12 10.20 1.09
N ALA A 42 -2.37 9.61 0.16
CA ALA A 42 -1.59 8.40 0.40
C ALA A 42 -0.59 8.55 1.56
N ARG A 43 0.00 9.72 1.77
CA ARG A 43 0.91 9.98 2.90
C ARG A 43 0.19 10.21 4.21
N ASP A 44 -1.05 10.69 4.16
CA ASP A 44 -1.85 10.96 5.36
C ASP A 44 -2.47 9.68 5.94
N ILE A 45 -2.76 8.68 5.09
CA ILE A 45 -3.42 7.43 5.50
C ILE A 45 -2.51 6.21 5.60
N ALA A 46 -1.32 6.24 4.98
CA ALA A 46 -0.35 5.14 5.00
C ALA A 46 0.45 5.03 6.30
#